data_AF-A0A2G6E4I4-F1
#
_entry.id   AF-A0A2G6E4I4-F1
#
_cell.length_a   1.000
_cell.length_b   1.000
_cell.length_c   1.000
_cell.angle_alpha   90.00
_cell.angle_beta   90.00
_cell.angle_gamma   90.00
#
_symmetry.space_group_name_H-M   'P 1'
#
loop_
_entity.id
_entity.type
_entity.pdbx_description
1 polymer ?
#
loop_
_entity_poly.entity_id
_entity_poly.type
_entity_poly.pdbx_seq_one_letter_code
_entity_poly.pdbx_strand_id
1 'polypeptide(L)' 'MEVLPNKCDFCGCCVGVCPEDAIELKEAEIEIVEELCTNCVKCVWSCPIEVLKFNKNLKAKKR' A
#
# COMPACT_ATOMS: atom_id res chain seq x y z
N MET A 1 3.82 3.62 4.49
CA MET A 1 3.34 2.24 4.67
C MET A 1 4.53 1.36 4.36
N GLU A 2 4.67 0.17 4.93
CA GLU A 2 5.87 -0.65 4.69
C GLU A 2 5.53 -1.86 3.81
N VAL A 3 6.35 -2.11 2.79
CA VAL A 3 6.26 -3.30 1.93
C VAL A 3 7.42 -4.22 2.26
N LEU A 4 7.13 -5.49 2.53
CA LEU A 4 8.19 -6.49 2.71
C LEU A 4 8.98 -6.68 1.40
N PRO A 5 10.32 -6.51 1.43
CA PRO A 5 11.13 -6.60 0.22
C PRO A 5 11.09 -8.03 -0.35
N ASN A 6 11.07 -8.14 -1.68
CA ASN A 6 11.13 -9.40 -2.43
C ASN A 6 10.04 -10.42 -2.09
N LYS A 7 8.92 -9.98 -1.55
CA LYS A 7 7.76 -10.85 -1.24
C LYS A 7 6.52 -10.53 -2.07
N CYS A 8 6.42 -9.32 -2.61
CA CYS A 8 5.28 -8.91 -3.44
C CYS A 8 5.27 -9.72 -4.75
N ASP A 9 4.11 -10.22 -5.16
CA ASP A 9 3.90 -10.90 -6.44
C ASP A 9 3.41 -9.96 -7.55
N PHE A 10 3.26 -8.66 -7.23
CA PHE A 10 2.77 -7.63 -8.14
C PHE A 10 1.34 -7.90 -8.68
N CYS A 11 0.48 -8.56 -7.90
CA CYS A 11 -0.91 -8.86 -8.29
C CYS A 11 -1.82 -7.62 -8.47
N GLY A 12 -1.46 -6.47 -7.91
CA GLY A 12 -2.22 -5.22 -8.02
C GLY A 12 -3.49 -5.12 -7.17
N CYS A 13 -3.80 -6.09 -6.30
CA CYS A 13 -4.97 -6.02 -5.42
C CYS A 13 -4.97 -4.76 -4.54
N CYS A 14 -3.80 -4.37 -4.05
CA CYS A 14 -3.63 -3.18 -3.20
C CYS A 14 -3.95 -1.87 -3.94
N VAL A 15 -3.61 -1.76 -5.23
CA VAL A 15 -3.93 -0.61 -6.08
C VAL A 15 -5.45 -0.44 -6.19
N GLY A 16 -6.15 -1.52 -6.54
CA GLY A 16 -7.60 -1.49 -6.75
C GLY A 16 -8.44 -1.16 -5.51
N VAL A 17 -7.92 -1.38 -4.31
CA VAL A 17 -8.65 -1.06 -3.06
C VAL A 17 -8.26 0.27 -2.44
N CYS A 18 -7.23 0.94 -2.94
CA CYS A 18 -6.72 2.18 -2.37
C CYS A 18 -7.64 3.34 -2.75
N PRO A 19 -8.38 3.95 -1.80
CA PRO A 19 -9.36 4.99 -2.13
C PRO A 19 -8.73 6.33 -2.53
N GLU A 20 -7.46 6.53 -2.20
CA GLU A 20 -6.71 7.76 -2.52
C GLU A 20 -5.72 7.54 -3.68
N ASP A 21 -5.78 6.38 -4.35
CA ASP A 21 -4.83 5.99 -5.41
C ASP A 21 -3.36 6.13 -4.99
N ALA A 22 -3.07 5.95 -3.70
CA ALA A 22 -1.75 6.17 -3.10
C ALA A 22 -0.73 5.04 -3.37
N ILE A 23 -1.04 4.07 -4.22
CA ILE A 23 -0.22 2.89 -4.49
C ILE A 23 -0.02 2.77 -5.99
N GLU A 24 1.23 2.85 -6.44
CA GLU A 24 1.61 2.67 -7.83
C GLU A 24 2.23 1.28 -8.02
N LEU A 25 1.81 0.59 -9.08
CA LEU A 25 2.35 -0.69 -9.48
C LEU A 25 3.02 -0.56 -10.85
N LYS A 26 4.31 -0.88 -10.90
CA LYS A 26 5.11 -1.07 -12.12
C LYS A 26 5.35 -2.57 -12.32
N GLU A 27 6.02 -2.97 -13.40
CA GLU A 27 6.18 -4.38 -13.79
C GLU A 27 6.69 -5.29 -12.66
N ALA A 28 7.68 -4.84 -11.89
CA ALA A 28 8.26 -5.58 -10.76
C ALA A 28 8.60 -4.66 -9.58
N GLU A 29 7.85 -3.57 -9.43
CA GLU A 29 8.04 -2.61 -8.36
C GLU A 29 6.69 -2.09 -7.88
N ILE A 30 6.56 -1.89 -6.57
CA ILE A 30 5.40 -1.24 -5.96
C ILE A 30 5.91 -0.05 -5.13
N GLU A 31 5.25 1.08 -5.33
CA GLU A 31 5.61 2.34 -4.68
C GLU A 31 4.38 2.90 -3.96
N ILE A 32 4.60 3.51 -2.78
CA ILE A 32 3.51 4.08 -1.98
C ILE A 32 3.77 5.57 -1.85
N VAL A 33 2.86 6.36 -2.40
CA VAL A 33 2.88 7.81 -2.34
C VAL A 33 2.43 8.24 -0.94
N GLU A 34 3.40 8.51 -0.07
CA GLU A 34 3.14 8.79 1.35
C GLU A 34 2.27 10.04 1.55
N GLU A 35 2.33 11.01 0.63
CA GLU A 35 1.52 12.23 0.67
C GLU A 35 0.02 11.97 0.49
N LEU A 36 -0.35 10.91 -0.23
CA LEU A 36 -1.73 10.51 -0.50
C LEU A 36 -2.24 9.44 0.49
N CYS A 37 -1.33 8.66 1.07
CA CYS A 37 -1.70 7.56 1.95
C CYS A 37 -2.33 8.05 3.27
N THR A 38 -3.61 7.74 3.47
CA THR A 38 -4.37 8.06 4.69
C THR A 38 -4.22 7.02 5.78
N ASN A 39 -3.39 5.99 5.58
CA ASN A 39 -3.21 4.90 6.54
C ASN A 39 -4.52 4.13 6.86
N CYS A 40 -5.45 4.06 5.90
CA CYS A 40 -6.77 3.40 6.05
C CYS A 40 -6.73 1.86 6.11
N VAL A 41 -5.54 1.25 6.01
CA VAL A 41 -5.23 -0.19 6.09
C VAL A 41 -5.95 -1.13 5.12
N LYS A 42 -6.82 -0.67 4.21
CA LYS A 42 -7.51 -1.52 3.23
C LYS A 42 -6.54 -2.40 2.41
N CYS A 43 -5.41 -1.84 2.01
CA CYS A 43 -4.39 -2.56 1.25
C CYS A 43 -3.66 -3.65 2.06
N VAL A 44 -3.63 -3.58 3.41
CA VAL A 44 -3.19 -4.69 4.27
C VAL A 44 -4.16 -5.86 4.13
N TRP A 45 -5.46 -5.57 4.32
CA TRP A 45 -6.51 -6.57 4.31
C TRP A 45 -6.71 -7.23 2.93
N SER A 46 -6.48 -6.48 1.86
CA SER A 46 -6.65 -6.99 0.50
C SER A 46 -5.45 -7.76 -0.03
N CYS A 47 -4.29 -7.73 0.65
CA CYS A 47 -3.07 -8.32 0.13
C CYS A 47 -3.05 -9.83 0.43
N PRO A 48 -3.16 -10.71 -0.58
CA PRO A 48 -3.18 -12.15 -0.36
C PRO A 48 -1.84 -12.71 0.12
N ILE A 49 -0.74 -11.99 -0.13
CA ILE A 49 0.63 -12.37 0.26
C ILE A 49 1.03 -11.73 1.61
N GLU A 50 0.17 -10.87 2.18
CA GLU A 50 0.38 -10.20 3.47
C GLU A 50 1.70 -9.40 3.56
N VAL A 51 2.12 -8.78 2.44
CA VAL A 51 3.40 -8.05 2.37
C VAL A 51 3.33 -6.61 2.85
N LEU A 52 2.11 -6.05 2.96
CA LEU A 52 1.86 -4.67 3.32
C LEU A 52 1.64 -4.54 4.83
N LYS A 53 2.45 -3.70 5.50
CA LYS A 53 2.39 -3.46 6.94
C LYS A 53 2.07 -2.00 7.26
N PHE A 54 1.24 -1.83 8.28
CA PHE A 54 0.91 -0.52 8.83
C PHE A 54 2.15 0.17 9.40
N ASN A 55 2.48 1.36 8.89
CA ASN A 55 3.56 2.18 9.42
C ASN A 55 3.01 3.19 10.44
N LYS A 56 3.39 3.03 11.71
CA LYS A 56 2.96 3.87 12.84
C LYS A 56 3.44 5.33 12.72
N ASN A 57 4.43 5.61 11.88
CA ASN A 57 5.03 6.94 11.73
C ASN A 57 4.32 7.82 10.69
N LEU A 58 3.42 7.25 9.88
CA LEU A 58 2.60 8.02 8.95
C LEU A 58 1.37 8.58 9.67
N LYS A 59 1.29 9.90 9.76
CA LYS A 59 0.11 10.59 10.28
C LYS A 59 -0.96 10.58 9.19
N ALA A 60 -2.08 9.93 9.45
CA ALA A 60 -3.24 9.97 8.57
C ALA A 60 -3.64 11.43 8.32
N LYS A 61 -3.44 11.94 7.10
CA LYS A 61 -3.97 13.25 6.71
C LYS A 61 -5.48 13.10 6.57
N LYS A 62 -6.21 13.67 7.53
CA LYS A 62 -7.65 13.90 7.37
C LYS A 62 -7.82 15.01 6.32
N ARG A 63 -8.51 14.70 5.22
CA ARG A 63 -9.20 15.69 4.40
C ARG A 63 -10.38 16.27 5.17
#